data_AF-A0A8H7R6Y8-F1
#
_entry.id   AF-A0A8H7R6Y8-F1
#
_cell.length_a   1.000
_cell.length_b   1.000
_cell.length_c   1.000
_cell.angle_alpha   90.00
_cell.angle_beta   90.00
_cell.angle_gamma   90.00
#
_symmetry.space_group_name_H-M   'P 1'
#
loop_
_entity.id
_entity.type
_entity.pdbx_description
1 polymer ?
#
loop_
_entity_poly.entity_id
_entity_poly.type
_entity_poly.pdbx_seq_one_letter_code
_entity_poly.pdbx_strand_id
1 'polypeptide(L)'
;MPIIIKSYRHELKIETFVQNIVKHLKEKVEYHVKYPHYYSSPEISVSQIRSTIINAVDVTTLNDWQCVVEKIDSHPLIQKSFQEERGDFIEHWELIA
;
A
#
# COMPACT_ATOMS: atom_id res chain seq x y z
N MET A 1 22.64 19.91 18.34
CA MET A 1 21.26 19.79 17.83
C MET A 1 21.19 18.68 16.78
N PRO A 2 20.54 17.52 17.04
CA PRO A 2 20.46 16.42 16.08
C PRO A 2 19.03 15.92 15.76
N ILE A 3 18.02 16.80 15.75
CA ILE A 3 16.60 16.38 15.58
C ILE A 3 16.20 16.28 14.10
N ILE A 4 16.79 17.10 13.22
CA ILE A 4 16.33 17.28 11.82
C ILE A 4 16.64 16.08 10.92
N ILE A 5 17.75 15.37 11.14
CA ILE A 5 18.20 14.27 10.25
C ILE A 5 17.34 13.01 10.42
N LYS A 6 16.75 12.80 11.61
CA LYS A 6 15.88 11.65 11.87
C LYS A 6 14.54 11.75 11.13
N SER A 7 13.97 12.94 10.96
CA SER A 7 12.70 13.10 10.23
C SER A 7 12.87 12.85 8.74
N TYR A 8 13.93 13.37 8.12
CA TYR A 8 14.13 13.21 6.67
C TYR A 8 14.33 11.74 6.25
N ARG A 9 15.13 10.98 7.01
CA ARG A 9 15.33 9.54 6.71
C ARG A 9 14.06 8.73 6.88
N HIS A 10 13.24 9.09 7.87
CA HIS A 10 11.96 8.45 8.10
C HIS A 10 10.99 8.78 6.96
N GLU A 11 10.88 10.05 6.58
CA GLU A 11 10.07 10.50 5.45
C GLU A 11 10.45 9.80 4.15
N LEU A 12 11.75 9.73 3.83
CA LEU A 12 12.25 9.04 2.63
C LEU A 12 11.95 7.52 2.65
N LYS A 13 11.95 6.90 3.83
CA LYS A 13 11.50 5.51 4.00
C LYS A 13 10.01 5.37 3.68
N ILE A 14 9.17 6.26 4.21
CA ILE A 14 7.72 6.26 3.93
C ILE A 14 7.45 6.50 2.44
N GLU A 15 8.12 7.46 1.82
CA GLU A 15 8.00 7.71 0.38
C GLU A 15 8.39 6.48 -0.45
N THR A 16 9.46 5.78 -0.05
CA THR A 16 9.87 4.54 -0.71
C THR A 16 8.78 3.46 -0.60
N PHE A 17 8.14 3.31 0.56
CA PHE A 17 7.01 2.39 0.69
C PHE A 17 5.83 2.76 -0.21
N VAL A 18 5.45 4.04 -0.23
CA VAL A 18 4.36 4.53 -1.08
C VAL A 18 4.66 4.30 -2.56
N GLN A 19 5.88 4.61 -3.01
CA GLN A 19 6.30 4.36 -4.40
C GLN A 19 6.26 2.88 -4.76
N ASN A 20 6.69 2.00 -3.86
CA ASN A 20 6.63 0.55 -4.07
C ASN A 20 5.18 0.05 -4.18
N ILE A 21 4.28 0.56 -3.35
CA ILE A 21 2.85 0.24 -3.41
C ILE A 21 2.26 0.68 -4.76
N VAL A 22 2.51 1.93 -5.16
CA VAL A 22 2.03 2.47 -6.45
C VAL A 22 2.58 1.65 -7.62
N LYS A 23 3.86 1.26 -7.57
CA LYS A 23 4.47 0.40 -8.59
C LYS A 23 3.77 -0.96 -8.67
N HIS A 24 3.52 -1.59 -7.53
CA HIS A 24 2.83 -2.88 -7.48
C HIS A 24 1.39 -2.78 -8.02
N LEU A 25 0.66 -1.72 -7.67
CA LEU A 25 -0.67 -1.47 -8.24
C LEU A 25 -0.63 -1.31 -9.76
N LYS A 26 0.37 -0.59 -10.30
CA LYS A 26 0.55 -0.46 -11.77
C LYS A 26 0.83 -1.80 -12.43
N GLU A 27 1.69 -2.63 -11.83
CA GLU A 27 1.98 -3.96 -12.34
C GLU A 27 0.74 -4.86 -12.33
N LYS A 28 -0.10 -4.78 -11.29
CA LYS A 28 -1.37 -5.51 -11.21
C LYS A 28 -2.35 -5.09 -12.29
N VAL A 29 -2.49 -3.79 -12.54
CA VAL A 29 -3.31 -3.27 -13.65
C VAL A 29 -2.76 -3.78 -14.99
N GLU A 30 -1.45 -3.69 -15.21
CA GLU A 30 -0.81 -4.15 -16.45
C GLU A 30 -1.04 -5.65 -16.69
N TYR A 31 -0.89 -6.48 -15.66
CA TYR A 31 -1.13 -7.91 -15.75
C TYR A 31 -2.59 -8.26 -15.93
N HIS A 32 -3.51 -7.56 -15.26
CA HIS A 32 -4.94 -7.72 -15.46
C HIS A 32 -5.34 -7.43 -16.92
N VAL A 33 -4.79 -6.35 -17.50
CA VAL A 33 -5.05 -5.98 -18.90
C VAL A 33 -4.41 -6.97 -19.89
N LYS A 34 -3.17 -7.40 -19.65
CA LYS A 34 -2.46 -8.31 -20.57
C LYS A 34 -2.94 -9.75 -20.49
N TYR A 35 -3.30 -10.20 -19.28
CA TYR A 35 -3.58 -11.61 -18.98
C TYR A 35 -4.80 -11.76 -18.04
N PRO A 36 -5.99 -11.30 -18.45
CA PRO A 36 -7.18 -11.23 -17.58
C PRO A 36 -7.61 -12.60 -17.03
N HIS A 37 -7.32 -13.69 -17.75
CA HIS A 37 -7.63 -15.05 -17.30
C HIS A 37 -6.74 -15.54 -16.14
N TYR A 38 -5.54 -14.98 -16.01
CA TYR A 38 -4.58 -15.33 -14.94
C TYR A 38 -4.61 -14.31 -13.80
N TYR A 39 -4.96 -13.06 -14.10
CA TYR A 39 -5.04 -11.96 -13.15
C TYR A 39 -6.44 -11.38 -13.22
N SER A 40 -7.35 -11.90 -12.40
CA SER A 40 -8.78 -11.57 -12.46
C SER A 40 -9.14 -10.19 -11.92
N SER A 41 -8.26 -9.56 -11.12
CA SER A 41 -8.49 -8.24 -10.54
C SER A 41 -7.20 -7.40 -10.55
N PRO A 42 -7.30 -6.08 -10.82
CA PRO A 42 -6.20 -5.14 -10.71
C PRO A 42 -5.94 -4.67 -9.26
N GLU A 43 -6.73 -5.12 -8.30
CA GLU A 43 -6.72 -4.63 -6.92
C GLU A 43 -5.74 -5.42 -6.04
N ILE A 44 -5.26 -4.79 -4.96
CA ILE A 44 -4.40 -5.42 -3.96
C ILE A 44 -5.05 -5.28 -2.58
N SER A 45 -5.14 -6.39 -1.84
CA SER A 45 -5.64 -6.35 -0.46
C SER A 45 -4.67 -5.57 0.45
N VAL A 46 -5.24 -4.72 1.31
CA VAL A 46 -4.46 -3.93 2.28
C VAL A 46 -3.72 -4.82 3.27
N SER A 47 -4.30 -5.96 3.63
CA SER A 47 -3.68 -6.95 4.52
C SER A 47 -2.36 -7.48 3.96
N GLN A 48 -2.30 -7.78 2.66
CA GLN A 48 -1.08 -8.19 1.97
C GLN A 48 -0.02 -7.09 2.05
N ILE A 49 -0.35 -5.85 1.71
CA ILE A 49 0.60 -4.72 1.77
C ILE A 49 1.07 -4.49 3.21
N ARG A 50 0.15 -4.45 4.16
CA ARG A 50 0.43 -4.25 5.58
C ARG A 50 1.43 -5.26 6.12
N SER A 51 1.31 -6.54 5.72
CA SER A 51 2.24 -7.60 6.13
C SER A 51 3.67 -7.43 5.60
N THR A 52 3.87 -6.66 4.52
CA THR A 52 5.21 -6.38 3.97
C THR A 52 5.94 -5.25 4.71
N ILE A 53 5.21 -4.43 5.47
CA ILE A 53 5.72 -3.25 6.18
C ILE A 53 5.82 -3.51 7.68
N ILE A 54 4.77 -4.09 8.28
CA ILE A 54 4.73 -4.33 9.73
C ILE A 54 5.56 -5.56 10.07
N ASN A 55 6.51 -5.38 10.97
CA ASN A 55 7.25 -6.46 11.58
C ASN A 55 6.75 -6.68 13.01
N ALA A 56 6.39 -7.92 13.35
CA ALA A 56 5.87 -8.28 14.67
C ALA A 56 6.83 -7.97 15.83
N VAL A 57 8.13 -7.88 15.55
CA VAL A 57 9.17 -7.62 16.56
C VAL A 57 9.47 -6.12 16.70
N ASP A 58 9.17 -5.32 15.68
CA ASP A 58 9.47 -3.89 15.65
C ASP A 58 8.19 -3.05 15.65
N VAL A 59 7.81 -2.60 16.83
CA VAL A 59 6.64 -1.72 17.07
C VAL A 59 6.71 -0.39 16.31
N THR A 60 7.90 0.08 15.90
CA THR A 60 8.01 1.33 15.12
C THR A 60 7.41 1.20 13.72
N THR A 61 7.34 -0.02 13.18
CA THR A 61 6.74 -0.30 11.88
C THR A 61 5.22 -0.09 11.85
N LEU A 62 4.55 -0.05 13.02
CA LEU A 62 3.14 0.33 13.11
C LEU A 62 2.95 1.82 12.81
N ASN A 63 3.86 2.67 13.31
CA ASN A 63 3.84 4.09 13.02
C ASN A 63 4.19 4.35 11.54
N ASP A 64 5.15 3.60 10.99
CA ASP A 64 5.45 3.65 9.57
C ASP A 64 4.23 3.31 8.71
N TRP A 65 3.49 2.26 9.10
CA TRP A 65 2.25 1.88 8.43
C TRP A 65 1.20 2.99 8.47
N GLN A 66 0.99 3.64 9.62
CA GLN A 66 0.06 4.77 9.73
C GLN A 66 0.44 5.91 8.78
N CYS A 67 1.71 6.30 8.74
CA CYS A 67 2.18 7.34 7.81
C CYS A 67 2.01 6.94 6.34
N VAL A 68 2.20 5.66 6.00
CA VAL A 68 1.95 5.15 4.64
C VAL A 68 0.47 5.25 4.29
N VAL A 69 -0.43 4.84 5.20
CA VAL A 69 -1.88 4.93 4.99
C VAL A 69 -2.29 6.38 4.76
N GLU A 70 -1.84 7.33 5.58
CA GLU A 70 -2.15 8.76 5.39
C GLU A 70 -1.72 9.28 4.00
N LYS A 71 -0.53 8.87 3.53
CA LYS A 71 -0.04 9.24 2.20
C LYS A 71 -0.87 8.60 1.08
N ILE A 72 -1.24 7.33 1.22
CA ILE A 72 -2.07 6.62 0.23
C ILE A 72 -3.49 7.21 0.18
N ASP A 73 -4.08 7.54 1.33
CA ASP A 73 -5.42 8.14 1.43
C ASP A 73 -5.47 9.52 0.76
N SER A 74 -4.36 10.25 0.80
CA SER A 74 -4.20 11.53 0.10
C SER A 74 -3.80 11.39 -1.38
N HIS A 75 -3.53 10.17 -1.87
CA HIS A 75 -3.01 9.96 -3.22
C HIS A 75 -4.14 10.07 -4.26
N PRO A 76 -4.05 10.98 -5.24
CA PRO A 76 -5.18 11.32 -6.12
C PRO A 76 -5.60 10.21 -7.09
N LEU A 77 -4.75 9.20 -7.27
CA LEU A 77 -4.97 8.10 -8.21
C LEU A 77 -5.27 6.77 -7.53
N ILE A 78 -5.32 6.71 -6.20
CA ILE A 78 -5.57 5.46 -5.49
C ILE A 78 -6.98 5.51 -4.90
N GLN A 79 -7.77 4.48 -5.20
CA GLN A 79 -9.11 4.27 -4.67
C GLN A 79 -9.09 3.10 -3.69
N LYS A 80 -9.99 3.17 -2.70
CA LYS A 80 -10.27 2.10 -1.75
C LYS A 80 -11.60 1.45 -2.06
N SER A 81 -11.62 0.14 -2.05
CA SER A 81 -12.83 -0.67 -2.16
C SER A 81 -12.90 -1.62 -0.94
N PHE A 82 -14.11 -2.02 -0.57
CA PHE A 82 -14.31 -3.09 0.42
C PHE A 82 -14.99 -4.26 -0.28
N GLN A 83 -14.35 -5.43 -0.21
CA GLN A 83 -14.85 -6.65 -0.80
C GLN A 83 -15.16 -7.67 0.29
N GLU A 84 -16.28 -8.38 0.16
CA GLU A 84 -16.60 -9.48 1.07
C GLU A 84 -15.84 -10.73 0.65
N GLU A 85 -14.93 -11.20 1.50
CA GLU A 85 -14.19 -12.44 1.33
C GLU A 85 -14.42 -13.34 2.54
N ARG A 86 -14.99 -14.53 2.31
CA ARG A 86 -15.24 -15.55 3.35
C ARG A 86 -16.05 -15.04 4.56
N GLY A 87 -16.92 -14.05 4.35
CA GLY A 87 -17.76 -13.44 5.39
C GLY A 87 -17.13 -12.25 6.11
N ASP A 88 -15.90 -11.87 5.74
CA ASP A 88 -15.22 -10.67 6.24
C ASP A 88 -15.13 -9.60 5.15
N PHE A 89 -15.27 -8.33 5.51
CA PHE A 89 -15.01 -7.22 4.60
C PHE A 89 -13.52 -6.86 4.62
N ILE A 90 -12.85 -7.09 3.48
CA ILE A 90 -11.44 -6.78 3.30
C ILE A 90 -11.33 -5.48 2.51
N GLU A 91 -10.45 -4.58 2.97
CA GLU A 91 -10.09 -3.35 2.24
C GLU A 91 -9.10 -3.70 1.14
N HIS A 92 -9.35 -3.19 -0.07
CA HIS A 92 -8.49 -3.31 -1.23
C HIS A 92 -8.15 -1.92 -1.76
N TRP A 93 -6.94 -1.79 -2.31
CA TRP A 93 -6.47 -0.59 -2.99
C TRP A 93 -6.32 -0.86 -4.48
N GLU A 94 -6.67 0.13 -5.28
CA GLU A 94 -6.63 0.08 -6.74
C GLU A 94 -6.25 1.43 -7.34
N LEU A 95 -5.74 1.41 -8.58
CA LEU A 95 -5.53 2.65 -9.32
C LEU A 95 -6.81 3.03 -10.06
N ILE A 96 -7.19 4.30 -9.94
CA ILE A 96 -8.27 4.89 -10.74
C ILE A 96 -7.79 4.91 -12.19
N ALA A 97 -8.51 4.19 -13.06
CA ALA A 97 -8.25 4.10 -14.51
C ALA A 97 -8.85 5.28 -15.28
#